data_AF-A0A1I7XBF5-F1
#
_entry.id   AF-A0A1I7XBF5-F1
#
_cell.length_a   1.000
_cell.length_b   1.000
_cell.length_c   1.000
_cell.angle_alpha   90.00
_cell.angle_beta   90.00
_cell.angle_gamma   90.00
#
_symmetry.space_group_name_H-M   'P 1'
#
loop_
_entity.id
_entity.type
_entity.pdbx_description
1 polymer ?
#
loop_
_entity_poly.entity_id
_entity_poly.type
_entity_poly.pdbx_seq_one_letter_code
_entity_poly.pdbx_strand_id
1 'polypeptide(L)'
;MTEEEDPVVILDNICDLYKIDSTHFYTSTTHKGRCMKDITRFDFGALARKVFDQVPREKLPYLYFSLFTHIKFYCDMRRSDLVGNKSILSSLISLRELVLNLVVSYQLPWYQKITSDGIQDNPKRKARCIPIAPRAQLDVENSQKLIREFLSVPVSNESKIWKQIRYIFVPDNSDIKLRQLSSIIVEAINDGYAREHYPTNLRSNNSEKCCYDTFLHNTDVLMRDLRGESRSDSLIAHGWAYAAVNKYAKKTYIEKTWKEENLYDLIWTVIVQRPYMKRYICELLEKNFHDYGAAKFWRRMQPAQMNRVYIKNGNITQIDPLAPSDKSLNFLSDVKEIVFVHRNSELKHVFEILDTVIGSNGTVEVGMDSEWSAYVGSSKATILQLALNDRIFILDLESNSIPAETFKTFFDKLFLDSKIFKLGFRFSEDLIQLRAAFNQCSALYRPENIICIGRLVSDLRYAAMDAYCLLLLYSVCKQWAHRLGISINDVVSRQDPIRVSPPLLSEEF
;
A
#
# COMPACT_ATOMS: atom_id res chain seq x y z
N MET A 1 -26.02 -3.59 -18.33
CA MET A 1 -25.20 -3.91 -19.51
C MET A 1 -25.49 -5.33 -19.98
N THR A 2 -26.27 -5.45 -21.05
CA THR A 2 -26.48 -6.72 -21.80
C THR A 2 -25.29 -6.96 -22.73
N GLU A 3 -25.21 -8.12 -23.37
CA GLU A 3 -24.02 -8.66 -24.05
C GLU A 3 -23.46 -7.88 -25.26
N GLU A 4 -24.01 -6.71 -25.60
CA GLU A 4 -23.67 -5.96 -26.83
C GLU A 4 -23.70 -4.45 -26.63
N GLU A 5 -23.22 -3.92 -25.50
CA GLU A 5 -22.96 -2.46 -25.47
C GLU A 5 -21.74 -2.15 -26.34
N ASP A 6 -22.00 -1.41 -27.43
CA ASP A 6 -21.01 -0.98 -28.41
C ASP A 6 -19.88 -0.20 -27.70
N PRO A 7 -18.60 -0.64 -27.84
CA PRO A 7 -17.44 0.05 -27.27
C PRO A 7 -17.40 1.54 -27.62
N VAL A 8 -17.92 1.94 -28.78
CA VAL A 8 -18.02 3.35 -29.22
C VAL A 8 -18.94 4.14 -28.29
N VAL A 9 -20.08 3.58 -27.88
CA VAL A 9 -21.02 4.21 -26.95
C VAL A 9 -20.38 4.36 -25.56
N ILE A 10 -19.63 3.36 -25.12
CA ILE A 10 -18.91 3.41 -23.84
C ILE A 10 -17.81 4.47 -23.89
N LEU A 11 -17.05 4.56 -24.99
CA LEU A 11 -16.05 5.62 -25.19
C LEU A 11 -16.67 7.01 -25.20
N ASP A 12 -17.87 7.16 -25.77
CA ASP A 12 -18.61 8.42 -25.76
C ASP A 12 -18.97 8.84 -24.33
N ASN A 13 -19.56 7.92 -23.58
CA ASN A 13 -19.90 8.12 -22.18
C ASN A 13 -18.66 8.45 -21.31
N ILE A 14 -17.54 7.76 -21.54
CA ILE A 14 -16.26 8.06 -20.88
C ILE A 14 -15.84 9.50 -21.17
N CYS A 15 -15.92 9.95 -22.43
CA CYS A 15 -15.53 11.30 -22.82
C CYS A 15 -16.39 12.37 -22.15
N ASP A 16 -17.71 12.17 -22.14
CA ASP A 16 -18.66 13.11 -21.55
C ASP A 16 -18.52 13.19 -20.03
N LEU A 17 -18.45 12.04 -19.35
CA LEU A 17 -18.23 11.99 -17.91
C LEU A 17 -16.89 12.63 -17.52
N TYR A 18 -15.81 12.36 -18.25
CA TYR A 18 -14.52 12.99 -17.99
C TYR A 18 -14.58 14.50 -18.17
N LYS A 19 -15.22 14.99 -19.24
CA LYS A 19 -15.35 16.43 -19.50
C LYS A 19 -16.11 17.14 -18.38
N ILE A 20 -17.19 16.54 -17.87
CA ILE A 20 -17.98 17.07 -16.76
C ILE A 20 -17.15 17.09 -15.47
N ASP A 21 -16.62 15.94 -15.06
CA ASP A 21 -15.91 15.78 -13.80
C ASP A 21 -14.62 16.61 -13.76
N SER A 22 -13.84 16.63 -14.86
CA SER A 22 -12.60 17.40 -14.95
C SER A 22 -12.88 18.91 -14.94
N THR A 23 -13.92 19.39 -15.63
CA THR A 23 -14.33 20.80 -15.58
C THR A 23 -14.66 21.20 -14.15
N HIS A 24 -15.51 20.42 -13.46
CA HIS A 24 -15.88 20.69 -12.08
C HIS A 24 -14.64 20.70 -11.16
N PHE A 25 -13.74 19.73 -11.34
CA PHE A 25 -12.52 19.62 -10.56
C PHE A 25 -11.60 20.85 -10.70
N TYR A 26 -11.27 21.22 -11.95
CA TYR A 26 -10.32 22.31 -12.20
C TYR A 26 -10.90 23.69 -11.91
N THR A 27 -12.21 23.91 -12.16
CA THR A 27 -12.89 25.18 -11.81
C THR A 27 -13.08 25.36 -10.31
N SER A 28 -13.39 24.29 -9.57
CA SER A 28 -13.52 24.37 -8.10
C SER A 28 -12.20 24.70 -7.40
N THR A 29 -11.07 24.39 -8.06
CA THR A 29 -9.74 24.58 -7.47
C THR A 29 -9.21 26.00 -7.67
N THR A 30 -9.55 26.65 -8.79
CA THR A 30 -9.15 28.05 -9.07
C THR A 30 -9.82 29.06 -8.15
N HIS A 31 -11.06 28.83 -7.72
CA HIS A 31 -11.78 29.75 -6.82
C HIS A 31 -11.24 29.79 -5.38
N LYS A 32 -10.43 28.80 -4.96
CA LYS A 32 -9.95 28.72 -3.56
C LYS A 32 -8.62 29.43 -3.31
N GLY A 33 -8.08 30.18 -4.27
CA GLY A 33 -6.84 30.94 -4.11
C GLY A 33 -5.60 30.10 -3.76
N ARG A 34 -5.65 28.78 -3.98
CA ARG A 34 -4.53 27.88 -3.70
C ARG A 34 -3.49 28.00 -4.80
N CYS A 35 -2.22 28.01 -4.42
CA CYS A 35 -1.09 27.99 -5.35
C CYS A 35 -1.22 26.77 -6.29
N MET A 36 -0.91 26.92 -7.59
CA MET A 36 -0.96 25.80 -8.56
C MET A 36 -0.14 24.57 -8.11
N LYS A 37 0.83 24.74 -7.22
CA LYS A 37 1.66 23.66 -6.67
C LYS A 37 0.90 22.70 -5.74
N ASP A 38 -0.29 23.06 -5.27
CA ASP A 38 -1.11 22.27 -4.35
C ASP A 38 -2.35 21.63 -5.01
N ILE A 39 -2.46 21.70 -6.34
CA ILE A 39 -3.57 21.07 -7.06
C ILE A 39 -3.43 19.55 -6.92
N THR A 40 -4.39 18.93 -6.23
CA THR A 40 -4.51 17.47 -6.17
C THR A 40 -4.65 16.89 -7.58
N ARG A 41 -4.24 15.65 -7.83
CA ARG A 41 -4.46 15.01 -9.14
C ARG A 41 -5.96 14.69 -9.32
N PHE A 42 -6.43 14.69 -10.56
CA PHE A 42 -7.79 14.24 -10.89
C PHE A 42 -8.01 12.78 -10.43
N ASP A 43 -9.17 12.48 -9.83
CA ASP A 43 -9.50 11.15 -9.31
C ASP A 43 -10.12 10.26 -10.39
N PHE A 44 -9.25 9.60 -11.17
CA PHE A 44 -9.68 8.62 -12.17
C PHE A 44 -10.39 7.41 -11.57
N GLY A 45 -10.18 7.09 -10.28
CA GLY A 45 -10.85 5.96 -9.63
C GLY A 45 -12.35 6.19 -9.46
N ALA A 46 -12.75 7.43 -9.13
CA ALA A 46 -14.17 7.80 -9.07
C ALA A 46 -14.85 7.72 -10.43
N LEU A 47 -14.20 8.23 -11.47
CA LEU A 47 -14.70 8.16 -12.83
C LEU A 47 -14.80 6.71 -13.33
N ALA A 48 -13.78 5.89 -13.09
CA ALA A 48 -13.75 4.51 -13.55
C ALA A 48 -14.86 3.66 -12.92
N ARG A 49 -15.26 3.92 -11.67
CA ARG A 49 -16.41 3.27 -11.03
C ARG A 49 -17.73 3.55 -11.74
N LYS A 50 -17.96 4.81 -12.15
CA LYS A 50 -19.18 5.18 -12.90
C LYS A 50 -19.32 4.38 -14.19
N VAL A 51 -18.20 4.04 -14.82
CA VAL A 51 -18.13 3.31 -16.09
C VAL A 51 -18.19 1.80 -15.86
N PHE A 52 -17.35 1.26 -14.98
CA PHE A 52 -17.09 -0.17 -14.91
C PHE A 52 -17.86 -0.92 -13.82
N ASP A 53 -18.48 -0.25 -12.83
CA ASP A 53 -19.24 -0.94 -11.76
C ASP A 53 -20.48 -1.68 -12.31
N GLN A 54 -20.96 -1.28 -13.49
CA GLN A 54 -22.12 -1.87 -14.16
C GLN A 54 -21.76 -3.07 -15.05
N VAL A 55 -20.46 -3.35 -15.23
CA VAL A 55 -19.94 -4.42 -16.07
C VAL A 55 -19.69 -5.66 -15.20
N PRO A 56 -20.20 -6.84 -15.56
CA PRO A 56 -19.85 -8.09 -14.88
C PRO A 56 -18.33 -8.32 -14.88
N ARG A 57 -17.79 -8.86 -13.78
CA ARG A 57 -16.33 -8.91 -13.55
C ARG A 57 -15.60 -9.71 -14.60
N GLU A 58 -16.19 -10.81 -15.03
CA GLU A 58 -15.70 -11.72 -16.06
C GLU A 58 -15.67 -11.09 -17.47
N LYS A 59 -16.43 -10.01 -17.69
CA LYS A 59 -16.48 -9.29 -18.98
C LYS A 59 -15.49 -8.11 -19.05
N LEU A 60 -14.97 -7.66 -17.90
CA LEU A 60 -14.06 -6.53 -17.82
C LEU A 60 -12.78 -6.69 -18.68
N PRO A 61 -12.08 -7.84 -18.70
CA PRO A 61 -10.87 -7.98 -19.52
C PRO A 61 -11.13 -7.73 -21.00
N TYR A 62 -12.23 -8.30 -21.53
CA TYR A 62 -12.66 -8.14 -22.91
C TYR A 62 -13.05 -6.69 -23.21
N LEU A 63 -13.79 -6.05 -22.30
CA LEU A 63 -14.15 -4.64 -22.44
C LEU A 63 -12.90 -3.76 -22.49
N TYR A 64 -11.91 -3.96 -21.61
CA TYR A 64 -10.68 -3.16 -21.62
C TYR A 64 -9.98 -3.24 -22.96
N PHE A 65 -9.79 -4.46 -23.47
CA PHE A 65 -9.19 -4.65 -24.78
C PHE A 65 -10.01 -3.99 -25.89
N SER A 66 -11.34 -4.19 -25.88
CA SER A 66 -12.24 -3.64 -26.88
C SER A 66 -12.25 -2.10 -26.90
N LEU A 67 -12.15 -1.45 -25.74
CA LEU A 67 -12.01 0.00 -25.67
C LEU A 67 -10.76 0.46 -26.43
N PHE A 68 -9.59 -0.16 -26.17
CA PHE A 68 -8.34 0.23 -26.84
C PHE A 68 -8.37 0.02 -28.36
N THR A 69 -8.93 -1.10 -28.83
CA THR A 69 -9.01 -1.40 -30.28
C THR A 69 -9.93 -0.42 -31.02
N HIS A 70 -10.97 0.11 -30.35
CA HIS A 70 -11.92 1.04 -30.96
C HIS A 70 -11.52 2.52 -30.83
N ILE A 71 -10.50 2.87 -30.04
CA ILE A 71 -10.07 4.28 -29.86
C ILE A 71 -9.73 4.94 -31.19
N LYS A 72 -9.00 4.25 -32.09
CA LYS A 72 -8.59 4.83 -33.38
C LYS A 72 -9.82 5.21 -34.21
N PHE A 73 -10.72 4.25 -34.41
CA PHE A 73 -11.98 4.46 -35.12
C PHE A 73 -12.81 5.59 -34.49
N TYR A 74 -12.92 5.62 -33.17
CA TYR A 74 -13.64 6.65 -32.43
C TYR A 74 -13.02 8.06 -32.62
N CYS A 75 -11.69 8.17 -32.51
CA CYS A 75 -10.97 9.43 -32.73
C CYS A 75 -11.12 9.94 -34.17
N ASP A 76 -11.08 9.03 -35.16
CA ASP A 76 -11.27 9.36 -36.58
C ASP A 76 -12.70 9.91 -36.81
N MET A 77 -13.70 9.26 -36.21
CA MET A 77 -15.10 9.70 -36.26
C MET A 77 -15.28 11.09 -35.61
N ARG A 78 -14.66 11.35 -34.46
CA ARG A 78 -14.76 12.62 -33.72
C ARG A 78 -13.79 13.71 -34.23
N ARG A 79 -12.86 13.37 -35.12
CA ARG A 79 -11.75 14.22 -35.61
C ARG A 79 -10.92 14.85 -34.48
N SER A 80 -10.79 14.15 -33.36
CA SER A 80 -10.01 14.60 -32.21
C SER A 80 -9.62 13.43 -31.32
N ASP A 81 -8.37 13.42 -30.88
CA ASP A 81 -7.81 12.46 -29.92
C ASP A 81 -7.76 13.02 -28.49
N LEU A 82 -8.04 14.30 -28.31
CA LEU A 82 -8.01 14.98 -27.02
C LEU A 82 -9.41 15.08 -26.41
N VAL A 83 -9.50 14.74 -25.13
CA VAL A 83 -10.71 14.79 -24.32
C VAL A 83 -10.47 15.76 -23.16
N GLY A 84 -11.51 16.50 -22.79
CA GLY A 84 -11.48 17.47 -21.69
C GLY A 84 -12.14 18.79 -22.06
N ASN A 85 -11.96 19.78 -21.19
CA ASN A 85 -12.47 21.12 -21.43
C ASN A 85 -11.43 21.97 -22.18
N LYS A 86 -11.75 22.39 -23.40
CA LYS A 86 -10.86 23.21 -24.24
C LYS A 86 -10.49 24.56 -23.61
N SER A 87 -11.30 25.07 -22.67
CA SER A 87 -10.97 26.31 -21.94
C SER A 87 -10.01 26.07 -20.76
N ILE A 88 -9.72 24.82 -20.41
CA ILE A 88 -8.88 24.44 -19.27
C ILE A 88 -7.80 23.48 -19.78
N LEU A 89 -6.65 24.02 -20.20
CA LEU A 89 -5.56 23.23 -20.78
C LEU A 89 -5.12 22.05 -19.90
N SER A 90 -5.10 22.22 -18.57
CA SER A 90 -4.75 21.16 -17.62
C SER A 90 -5.76 20.00 -17.56
N SER A 91 -6.94 20.16 -18.16
CA SER A 91 -7.94 19.09 -18.27
C SER A 91 -7.80 18.27 -19.56
N LEU A 92 -7.01 18.73 -20.53
CA LEU A 92 -6.86 18.06 -21.81
C LEU A 92 -5.94 16.85 -21.66
N ILE A 93 -6.41 15.69 -22.12
CA ILE A 93 -5.69 14.42 -22.10
C ILE A 93 -6.03 13.64 -23.36
N SER A 94 -5.11 12.78 -23.84
CA SER A 94 -5.44 11.89 -24.97
C SER A 94 -6.48 10.85 -24.54
N LEU A 95 -7.35 10.41 -25.46
CA LEU A 95 -8.33 9.36 -25.16
C LEU A 95 -7.65 8.05 -24.74
N ARG A 96 -6.52 7.70 -25.36
CA ARG A 96 -5.70 6.54 -24.96
C ARG A 96 -5.23 6.64 -23.51
N GLU A 97 -4.72 7.79 -23.12
CA GLU A 97 -4.26 8.04 -21.76
C GLU A 97 -5.42 8.08 -20.76
N LEU A 98 -6.58 8.62 -21.14
CA LEU A 98 -7.79 8.59 -20.32
C LEU A 98 -8.22 7.13 -20.04
N VAL A 99 -8.36 6.30 -21.08
CA VAL A 99 -8.75 4.90 -20.93
C VAL A 99 -7.72 4.13 -20.10
N LEU A 100 -6.41 4.34 -20.34
CA LEU A 100 -5.35 3.74 -19.53
C LEU A 100 -5.49 4.10 -18.04
N ASN A 101 -5.66 5.39 -17.72
CA ASN A 101 -5.83 5.83 -16.33
C ASN A 101 -7.08 5.22 -15.68
N LEU A 102 -8.18 5.07 -16.42
CA LEU A 102 -9.39 4.43 -15.90
C LEU A 102 -9.20 2.96 -15.60
N VAL A 103 -8.66 2.19 -16.56
CA VAL A 103 -8.42 0.75 -16.38
C VAL A 103 -7.45 0.53 -15.22
N VAL A 104 -6.35 1.28 -15.17
CA VAL A 104 -5.35 1.14 -14.12
C VAL A 104 -5.93 1.50 -12.75
N SER A 105 -6.62 2.64 -12.65
CA SER A 105 -7.19 3.10 -11.38
C SER A 105 -8.27 2.16 -10.84
N TYR A 106 -9.02 1.50 -11.73
CA TYR A 106 -10.08 0.58 -11.33
C TYR A 106 -9.56 -0.80 -10.91
N GLN A 107 -8.43 -1.24 -11.48
CA GLN A 107 -7.81 -2.53 -11.14
C GLN A 107 -6.90 -2.46 -9.92
N LEU A 108 -6.48 -1.27 -9.51
CA LEU A 108 -5.68 -1.11 -8.30
C LEU A 108 -6.45 -1.60 -7.07
N PRO A 109 -5.78 -2.32 -6.15
CA PRO A 109 -6.36 -2.68 -4.86
C PRO A 109 -6.82 -1.42 -4.17
N TRP A 110 -8.13 -1.29 -4.00
CA TRP A 110 -8.67 -0.18 -3.26
C TRP A 110 -8.95 -0.57 -1.84
N TYR A 111 -9.09 0.46 -1.04
CA TYR A 111 -9.45 0.35 0.34
C TYR A 111 -10.87 0.84 0.51
N GLN A 112 -11.79 -0.08 0.78
CA GLN A 112 -13.14 0.31 1.18
C GLN A 112 -13.05 0.91 2.58
N LYS A 113 -13.34 2.21 2.71
CA LYS A 113 -13.57 2.81 4.02
C LYS A 113 -14.85 2.20 4.55
N ILE A 114 -14.73 1.38 5.59
CA ILE A 114 -15.89 0.94 6.35
C ILE A 114 -16.35 2.18 7.12
N THR A 115 -17.41 2.83 6.64
CA THR A 115 -18.15 3.80 7.43
C THR A 115 -18.83 2.99 8.53
N SER A 116 -18.33 3.12 9.75
CA SER A 116 -19.08 2.70 10.93
C SER A 116 -20.33 3.58 10.98
N ASP A 117 -21.46 3.05 10.55
CA ASP A 117 -22.74 3.73 10.65
C ASP A 117 -23.00 4.10 12.11
N GLY A 118 -23.15 5.40 12.39
CA GLY A 118 -23.85 5.89 13.58
C GLY A 118 -23.03 6.36 14.79
N ILE A 119 -21.69 6.26 14.83
CA ILE A 119 -20.93 6.81 15.96
C ILE A 119 -20.13 8.04 15.51
N GLN A 120 -20.69 9.22 15.75
CA GLN A 120 -19.98 10.48 15.76
C GLN A 120 -18.97 10.46 16.92
N ASP A 121 -17.78 9.88 16.74
CA ASP A 121 -16.69 10.21 17.62
C ASP A 121 -15.30 10.10 17.00
N ASN A 122 -14.62 11.24 17.10
CA ASN A 122 -13.19 11.49 16.95
C ASN A 122 -12.61 11.58 15.51
N PRO A 123 -12.32 12.80 14.99
CA PRO A 123 -11.78 13.04 13.64
C PRO A 123 -10.34 12.54 13.42
N LYS A 124 -9.73 11.84 14.39
CA LYS A 124 -8.35 11.35 14.33
C LYS A 124 -8.19 9.86 14.05
N ARG A 125 -9.27 9.06 13.98
CA ARG A 125 -9.18 7.64 13.60
C ARG A 125 -9.10 7.52 12.08
N LYS A 126 -7.91 7.18 11.56
CA LYS A 126 -7.73 6.75 10.16
C LYS A 126 -8.71 5.59 9.91
N ALA A 127 -9.62 5.79 8.95
CA ALA A 127 -10.59 4.78 8.55
C ALA A 127 -9.89 3.43 8.29
N ARG A 128 -10.48 2.34 8.79
CA ARG A 128 -10.02 0.99 8.45
C ARG A 128 -10.31 0.74 6.99
N CYS A 129 -9.32 0.15 6.34
CA CYS A 129 -9.19 0.05 4.91
C CYS A 129 -8.86 -1.42 4.62
N ILE A 130 -9.83 -2.22 4.16
CA ILE A 130 -9.59 -3.61 3.75
C ILE A 130 -9.15 -3.59 2.28
N PRO A 131 -8.00 -4.19 1.92
CA PRO A 131 -7.60 -4.33 0.54
C PRO A 131 -8.55 -5.31 -0.16
N ILE A 132 -9.26 -4.83 -1.18
CA ILE A 132 -10.10 -5.68 -2.02
C ILE A 132 -9.24 -6.21 -3.17
N ALA A 133 -9.39 -7.50 -3.49
CA ALA A 133 -8.72 -8.11 -4.62
C ALA A 133 -8.97 -7.31 -5.92
N PRO A 134 -8.09 -7.42 -6.94
CA PRO A 134 -8.32 -6.80 -8.24
C PRO A 134 -9.74 -7.13 -8.74
N ARG A 135 -10.43 -6.13 -9.27
CA ARG A 135 -11.83 -6.28 -9.69
C ARG A 135 -12.01 -7.20 -10.89
N ALA A 136 -10.98 -7.32 -11.72
CA ALA A 136 -10.90 -8.35 -12.74
C ALA A 136 -9.57 -9.10 -12.60
N GLN A 137 -9.62 -10.42 -12.66
CA GLN A 137 -8.41 -11.20 -12.85
C GLN A 137 -8.11 -11.26 -14.35
N LEU A 138 -6.95 -10.74 -14.74
CA LEU A 138 -6.44 -10.92 -16.09
C LEU A 138 -5.66 -12.23 -16.14
N ASP A 139 -6.12 -13.18 -16.95
CA ASP A 139 -5.29 -14.32 -17.34
C ASP A 139 -4.04 -13.86 -18.13
N VAL A 140 -3.19 -14.81 -18.50
CA VAL A 140 -1.97 -14.50 -19.26
C VAL A 140 -2.32 -13.85 -20.60
N GLU A 141 -3.23 -14.42 -21.38
CA GLU A 141 -3.56 -13.95 -22.72
C GLU A 141 -4.12 -12.52 -22.73
N ASN A 142 -5.05 -12.22 -21.83
CA ASN A 142 -5.62 -10.89 -21.67
C ASN A 142 -4.58 -9.89 -21.14
N SER A 143 -3.67 -10.32 -20.26
CA SER A 143 -2.55 -9.49 -19.82
C SER A 143 -1.62 -9.13 -20.98
N GLN A 144 -1.35 -10.09 -21.86
CA GLN A 144 -0.50 -9.93 -23.04
C GLN A 144 -1.10 -8.97 -24.08
N LYS A 145 -2.40 -9.08 -24.35
CA LYS A 145 -3.10 -8.16 -25.25
C LYS A 145 -3.11 -6.75 -24.70
N LEU A 146 -3.46 -6.60 -23.42
CA LEU A 146 -3.61 -5.29 -22.79
C LEU A 146 -2.27 -4.58 -22.57
N ILE A 147 -1.18 -5.30 -22.27
CA ILE A 147 0.13 -4.67 -22.10
C ILE A 147 0.66 -4.08 -23.42
N ARG A 148 0.39 -4.71 -24.56
CA ARG A 148 0.73 -4.15 -25.89
C ARG A 148 0.03 -2.82 -26.12
N GLU A 149 -1.26 -2.75 -25.79
CA GLU A 149 -2.02 -1.50 -25.87
C GLU A 149 -1.48 -0.45 -24.89
N PHE A 150 -1.16 -0.83 -23.65
CA PHE A 150 -0.63 0.09 -22.64
C PHE A 150 0.71 0.69 -23.07
N LEU A 151 1.61 -0.13 -23.61
CA LEU A 151 2.92 0.31 -24.10
C LEU A 151 2.80 1.32 -25.25
N SER A 152 1.71 1.30 -26.01
CA SER A 152 1.46 2.30 -27.06
C SER A 152 1.05 3.68 -26.54
N VAL A 153 0.69 3.79 -25.25
CA VAL A 153 0.16 5.04 -24.68
C VAL A 153 1.31 5.94 -24.22
N PRO A 154 1.43 7.16 -24.76
CA PRO A 154 2.39 8.11 -24.25
C PRO A 154 1.96 8.59 -22.87
N VAL A 155 2.78 8.39 -21.86
CA VAL A 155 2.57 8.91 -20.50
C VAL A 155 3.80 9.65 -20.02
N SER A 156 3.61 10.62 -19.13
CA SER A 156 4.71 11.38 -18.55
C SER A 156 5.62 10.53 -17.65
N ASN A 157 6.90 10.89 -17.56
CA ASN A 157 7.89 10.22 -16.70
C ASN A 157 7.57 10.25 -15.21
N GLU A 158 6.79 11.24 -14.80
CA GLU A 158 6.34 11.40 -13.42
C GLU A 158 5.05 10.63 -13.13
N SER A 159 4.52 9.92 -14.14
CA SER A 159 3.33 9.10 -13.98
C SER A 159 3.64 7.88 -13.11
N LYS A 160 2.86 7.72 -12.05
CA LYS A 160 2.92 6.53 -11.20
C LYS A 160 2.28 5.31 -11.87
N ILE A 161 1.70 5.50 -13.06
CA ILE A 161 0.89 4.50 -13.75
C ILE A 161 1.68 3.23 -14.06
N TRP A 162 2.95 3.36 -14.47
CA TRP A 162 3.80 2.19 -14.75
C TRP A 162 4.06 1.35 -13.50
N LYS A 163 4.22 1.99 -12.33
CA LYS A 163 4.33 1.27 -11.06
C LYS A 163 3.03 0.56 -10.69
N GLN A 164 1.91 1.16 -11.05
CA GLN A 164 0.57 0.64 -10.77
C GLN A 164 0.21 -0.54 -11.69
N ILE A 165 0.63 -0.48 -12.95
CA ILE A 165 0.43 -1.51 -13.97
C ILE A 165 0.99 -2.88 -13.55
N ARG A 166 2.11 -2.90 -12.81
CA ARG A 166 2.65 -4.14 -12.23
C ARG A 166 1.61 -4.92 -11.42
N TYR A 167 0.82 -4.24 -10.58
CA TYR A 167 -0.19 -4.86 -9.72
C TYR A 167 -1.37 -5.44 -10.50
N ILE A 168 -1.52 -5.06 -11.77
CA ILE A 168 -2.61 -5.52 -12.63
C ILE A 168 -2.19 -6.78 -13.36
N PHE A 169 -0.99 -6.78 -13.93
CA PHE A 169 -0.54 -7.89 -14.77
C PHE A 169 0.06 -9.04 -13.97
N VAL A 170 0.75 -8.76 -12.86
CA VAL A 170 1.37 -9.82 -12.05
C VAL A 170 1.08 -9.58 -10.56
N PRO A 171 -0.20 -9.63 -10.14
CA PRO A 171 -0.58 -9.36 -8.74
C PRO A 171 0.04 -10.36 -7.75
N ASP A 172 0.41 -11.55 -8.21
CA ASP A 172 0.97 -12.66 -7.43
C ASP A 172 2.50 -12.82 -7.61
N ASN A 173 3.16 -11.93 -8.34
CA ASN A 173 4.58 -12.06 -8.74
C ASN A 173 4.93 -13.43 -9.37
N SER A 174 4.01 -14.05 -10.11
CA SER A 174 4.29 -15.32 -10.81
C SER A 174 5.43 -15.19 -11.83
N ASP A 175 6.55 -15.89 -11.60
CA ASP A 175 7.71 -15.96 -12.51
C ASP A 175 7.37 -16.45 -13.94
N ILE A 176 6.38 -17.32 -14.08
CA ILE A 176 5.95 -17.84 -15.39
C ILE A 176 5.30 -16.72 -16.20
N LYS A 177 4.28 -16.08 -15.60
CA LYS A 177 3.61 -14.90 -16.16
C LYS A 177 4.58 -13.75 -16.44
N LEU A 178 5.54 -13.52 -15.53
CA LEU A 178 6.60 -12.51 -15.73
C LEU A 178 7.45 -12.81 -16.96
N ARG A 179 7.90 -14.05 -17.15
CA ARG A 179 8.68 -14.44 -18.35
C ARG A 179 7.89 -14.27 -19.64
N GLN A 180 6.62 -14.66 -19.63
CA GLN A 180 5.73 -14.50 -20.79
C GLN A 180 5.41 -13.05 -21.13
N LEU A 181 5.24 -12.18 -20.12
CA LEU A 181 5.07 -10.75 -20.36
C LEU A 181 6.38 -10.10 -20.80
N SER A 182 7.51 -10.53 -20.23
CA SER A 182 8.85 -10.03 -20.60
C SER A 182 9.12 -10.21 -22.09
N SER A 183 8.82 -11.38 -22.66
CA SER A 183 9.04 -11.62 -24.09
C SER A 183 8.22 -10.68 -24.96
N ILE A 184 6.97 -10.40 -24.58
CA ILE A 184 6.08 -9.50 -25.34
C ILE A 184 6.51 -8.04 -25.22
N ILE A 185 6.98 -7.64 -24.05
CA ILE A 185 7.49 -6.27 -23.87
C ILE A 185 8.74 -6.08 -24.73
N VAL A 186 9.64 -7.07 -24.77
CA VAL A 186 10.82 -7.07 -25.64
C VAL A 186 10.45 -7.10 -27.12
N GLU A 187 9.48 -7.92 -27.52
CA GLU A 187 8.91 -7.95 -28.88
C GLU A 187 8.33 -6.59 -29.26
N ALA A 188 7.48 -5.99 -28.42
CA ALA A 188 6.89 -4.67 -28.67
C ALA A 188 7.93 -3.55 -28.77
N ILE A 189 9.04 -3.65 -28.02
CA ILE A 189 10.20 -2.76 -28.15
C ILE A 189 10.89 -2.97 -29.50
N ASN A 190 11.18 -4.23 -29.87
CA ASN A 190 11.95 -4.60 -31.05
C ASN A 190 11.20 -4.36 -32.35
N ASP A 191 9.89 -4.60 -32.37
CA ASP A 191 9.01 -4.44 -33.53
C ASP A 191 8.87 -2.97 -33.97
N GLY A 192 9.44 -2.02 -33.20
CA GLY A 192 9.45 -0.62 -33.60
C GLY A 192 8.04 -0.06 -33.73
N TYR A 193 7.05 -0.61 -33.02
CA TYR A 193 5.66 -0.14 -32.99
C TYR A 193 5.54 1.35 -32.60
N ALA A 194 6.62 1.93 -32.07
CA ALA A 194 6.78 3.35 -31.80
C ALA A 194 7.36 4.19 -32.97
N ARG A 195 7.80 3.65 -34.11
CA ARG A 195 8.37 4.44 -35.22
C ARG A 195 7.34 4.83 -36.28
N GLU A 196 6.36 3.98 -36.58
CA GLU A 196 5.44 4.21 -37.72
C GLU A 196 4.21 5.08 -37.39
N HIS A 197 3.96 5.40 -36.12
CA HIS A 197 2.78 6.18 -35.70
C HIS A 197 3.11 7.58 -35.15
N TYR A 198 4.34 8.08 -35.35
CA TYR A 198 4.64 9.49 -35.10
C TYR A 198 4.08 10.34 -36.24
N PRO A 199 3.14 11.28 -35.98
CA PRO A 199 2.75 12.25 -37.00
C PRO A 199 3.99 13.10 -37.30
N THR A 200 4.51 12.97 -38.52
CA THR A 200 5.66 13.73 -39.06
C THR A 200 5.45 15.25 -39.00
N ASN A 201 4.21 15.71 -38.76
CA ASN A 201 3.82 17.11 -38.81
C ASN A 201 3.70 17.81 -37.45
N LEU A 202 3.99 17.15 -36.32
CA LEU A 202 3.91 17.80 -35.00
C LEU A 202 5.28 18.30 -34.54
N ARG A 203 5.52 19.59 -34.81
CA ARG A 203 6.72 20.40 -34.49
C ARG A 203 7.47 19.98 -33.22
N SER A 204 8.79 19.96 -33.32
CA SER A 204 9.82 19.58 -32.34
C SER A 204 9.84 20.37 -31.01
N ASN A 205 8.93 21.32 -30.79
CA ASN A 205 8.99 22.24 -29.66
C ASN A 205 7.96 21.93 -28.56
N ASN A 206 7.25 20.79 -28.63
CA ASN A 206 6.34 20.41 -27.56
C ASN A 206 7.10 19.62 -26.48
N SER A 207 7.37 20.27 -25.34
CA SER A 207 8.10 19.71 -24.18
C SER A 207 7.39 18.57 -23.45
N GLU A 208 6.19 18.19 -23.90
CA GLU A 208 5.31 17.21 -23.25
C GLU A 208 5.28 15.84 -23.95
N LYS A 209 6.09 15.63 -25.00
CA LYS A 209 6.17 14.33 -25.68
C LYS A 209 7.20 13.41 -25.05
N CYS A 210 6.78 12.21 -24.69
CA CYS A 210 7.65 11.08 -24.36
C CYS A 210 8.50 10.74 -25.61
N CYS A 211 9.81 11.01 -25.59
CA CYS A 211 10.69 10.57 -26.69
C CYS A 211 10.83 9.04 -26.67
N TYR A 212 11.22 8.41 -27.77
CA TYR A 212 11.49 6.97 -27.83
C TYR A 212 12.45 6.51 -26.70
N ASP A 213 13.45 7.33 -26.36
CA ASP A 213 14.37 7.04 -25.26
C ASP A 213 13.66 7.03 -23.90
N THR A 214 12.66 7.88 -23.74
CA THR A 214 11.82 7.95 -22.54
C THR A 214 10.92 6.72 -22.42
N PHE A 215 10.35 6.27 -23.54
CA PHE A 215 9.59 5.01 -23.59
C PHE A 215 10.48 3.81 -23.25
N LEU A 216 11.67 3.72 -23.84
CA LEU A 216 12.66 2.69 -23.52
C LEU A 216 13.04 2.72 -22.04
N HIS A 217 13.29 3.91 -21.48
CA HIS A 217 13.61 4.06 -20.06
C HIS A 217 12.47 3.59 -19.15
N ASN A 218 11.22 4.01 -19.42
CA ASN A 218 10.06 3.61 -18.63
C ASN A 218 9.78 2.11 -18.72
N THR A 219 9.98 1.54 -19.91
CA THR A 219 9.80 0.10 -20.14
C THR A 219 10.89 -0.70 -19.44
N ASP A 220 12.14 -0.27 -19.52
CA ASP A 220 13.25 -0.89 -18.78
C ASP A 220 13.04 -0.79 -17.27
N VAL A 221 12.57 0.34 -16.75
CA VAL A 221 12.17 0.49 -15.34
C VAL A 221 11.04 -0.47 -14.98
N LEU A 222 10.00 -0.58 -15.81
CA LEU A 222 8.91 -1.54 -15.59
C LEU A 222 9.43 -2.98 -15.60
N MET A 223 10.32 -3.33 -16.52
CA MET A 223 10.91 -4.66 -16.62
C MET A 223 11.77 -5.00 -15.41
N ARG A 224 12.59 -4.07 -14.94
CA ARG A 224 13.37 -4.21 -13.72
C ARG A 224 12.45 -4.36 -12.50
N ASP A 225 11.43 -3.51 -12.37
CA ASP A 225 10.45 -3.58 -11.29
C ASP A 225 9.70 -4.92 -11.31
N LEU A 226 9.30 -5.41 -12.49
CA LEU A 226 8.66 -6.71 -12.70
C LEU A 226 9.59 -7.88 -12.32
N ARG A 227 10.89 -7.79 -12.64
CA ARG A 227 11.92 -8.77 -12.25
C ARG A 227 12.41 -8.64 -10.80
N GLY A 228 11.96 -7.61 -10.08
CA GLY A 228 12.45 -7.31 -8.73
C GLY A 228 13.89 -6.78 -8.70
N GLU A 229 14.42 -6.33 -9.84
CA GLU A 229 15.73 -5.71 -9.96
C GLU A 229 15.65 -4.28 -9.40
N SER A 230 16.27 -4.04 -8.24
CA SER A 230 16.22 -2.74 -7.56
C SER A 230 16.85 -1.60 -8.38
N ARG A 231 16.34 -0.38 -8.20
CA ARG A 231 16.94 0.86 -8.73
C ARG A 231 18.42 0.98 -8.37
N SER A 232 19.18 1.62 -9.26
CA SER A 232 20.65 1.73 -9.25
C SER A 232 21.26 2.60 -8.14
N ASP A 233 20.48 3.09 -7.18
CA ASP A 233 20.98 3.37 -5.83
C ASP A 233 19.82 3.14 -4.84
N SER A 234 20.09 2.54 -3.68
CA SER A 234 19.13 2.41 -2.58
C SER A 234 18.99 3.72 -1.79
N LEU A 235 19.42 4.84 -2.37
CA LEU A 235 19.52 6.12 -1.68
C LEU A 235 18.21 6.89 -1.76
N ILE A 236 17.99 7.70 -0.73
CA ILE A 236 16.88 8.65 -0.70
C ILE A 236 16.99 9.64 -1.87
N ALA A 237 15.88 9.83 -2.58
CA ALA A 237 15.79 10.79 -3.67
C ALA A 237 16.05 12.22 -3.17
N HIS A 238 16.91 12.96 -3.88
CA HIS A 238 17.36 14.30 -3.46
C HIS A 238 16.20 15.25 -3.15
N GLY A 239 15.27 15.44 -4.08
CA GLY A 239 14.12 16.35 -3.87
C GLY A 239 13.23 15.94 -2.71
N TRP A 240 13.05 14.62 -2.50
CA TRP A 240 12.28 14.12 -1.36
C TRP A 240 12.98 14.43 -0.03
N ALA A 241 14.31 14.28 0.05
CA ALA A 241 15.06 14.54 1.28
C ALA A 241 14.89 16.00 1.75
N TYR A 242 15.00 16.97 0.84
CA TYR A 242 14.79 18.39 1.17
C TYR A 242 13.36 18.65 1.68
N ALA A 243 12.37 18.13 0.97
CA ALA A 243 10.97 18.29 1.32
C ALA A 243 10.64 17.61 2.65
N ALA A 244 11.16 16.41 2.90
CA ALA A 244 10.97 15.64 4.12
C ALA A 244 11.55 16.38 5.32
N VAL A 245 12.84 16.75 5.29
CA VAL A 245 13.47 17.43 6.43
C VAL A 245 12.74 18.74 6.76
N ASN A 246 12.38 19.55 5.75
CA ASN A 246 11.63 20.78 6.00
C ASN A 246 10.24 20.53 6.60
N LYS A 247 9.47 19.62 5.99
CA LYS A 247 8.12 19.26 6.45
C LYS A 247 8.15 18.75 7.89
N TYR A 248 9.09 17.87 8.20
CA TYR A 248 9.14 17.23 9.51
C TYR A 248 9.77 18.11 10.58
N ALA A 249 10.73 18.98 10.24
CA ALA A 249 11.18 20.02 11.15
C ALA A 249 10.02 20.98 11.51
N LYS A 250 9.17 21.36 10.55
CA LYS A 250 7.93 22.11 10.84
C LYS A 250 7.01 21.35 11.80
N LYS A 251 6.83 20.04 11.61
CA LYS A 251 6.04 19.21 12.51
C LYS A 251 6.59 19.12 13.92
N THR A 252 7.92 19.08 14.07
CA THR A 252 8.59 19.03 15.38
C THR A 252 8.58 20.38 16.09
N TYR A 253 9.01 21.45 15.41
CA TYR A 253 9.21 22.75 16.06
C TYR A 253 7.95 23.60 16.13
N ILE A 254 7.10 23.58 15.10
CA ILE A 254 5.91 24.44 14.99
C ILE A 254 4.65 23.67 15.40
N GLU A 255 4.36 22.55 14.75
CA GLU A 255 3.09 21.85 14.96
C GLU A 255 3.08 21.00 16.25
N LYS A 256 4.26 20.71 16.82
CA LYS A 256 4.46 19.83 17.99
C LYS A 256 3.79 18.47 17.84
N THR A 257 3.66 17.98 16.61
CA THR A 257 3.06 16.67 16.30
C THR A 257 4.10 15.57 16.10
N TRP A 258 5.38 15.91 16.16
CA TRP A 258 6.48 14.98 16.00
C TRP A 258 7.53 15.21 17.09
N LYS A 259 8.00 14.13 17.70
CA LYS A 259 9.05 14.19 18.71
C LYS A 259 10.41 14.51 18.07
N GLU A 260 11.32 15.02 18.89
CA GLU A 260 12.68 15.39 18.45
C GLU A 260 13.47 14.16 17.99
N GLU A 261 13.36 13.04 18.71
CA GLU A 261 14.00 11.76 18.35
C GLU A 261 13.71 11.35 16.89
N ASN A 262 12.45 11.45 16.47
CA ASN A 262 12.03 11.10 15.11
C ASN A 262 12.66 12.03 14.05
N LEU A 263 12.80 13.32 14.37
CA LEU A 263 13.46 14.28 13.48
C LEU A 263 14.95 13.99 13.37
N TYR A 264 15.57 13.61 14.48
CA TYR A 264 16.98 13.29 14.52
C TYR A 264 17.29 12.02 13.73
N ASP A 265 16.42 11.00 13.81
CA ASP A 265 16.52 9.80 12.99
C ASP A 265 16.41 10.10 11.49
N LEU A 266 15.46 10.95 11.09
CA LEU A 266 15.34 11.40 9.71
C LEU A 266 16.60 12.15 9.25
N ILE A 267 17.09 13.10 10.04
CA ILE A 267 18.29 13.88 9.72
C ILE A 267 19.51 12.97 9.61
N TRP A 268 19.69 12.05 10.55
CA TRP A 268 20.73 11.03 10.52
C TRP A 268 20.69 10.27 9.20
N THR A 269 19.52 9.69 8.88
CA THR A 269 19.32 8.86 7.69
C THR A 269 19.65 9.65 6.41
N VAL A 270 19.20 10.90 6.33
CA VAL A 270 19.49 11.78 5.19
C VAL A 270 20.97 12.11 5.09
N ILE A 271 21.65 12.49 6.18
CA ILE A 271 23.07 12.87 6.14
C ILE A 271 23.97 11.67 5.83
N VAL A 272 23.65 10.49 6.37
CA VAL A 272 24.38 9.24 6.08
C VAL A 272 24.35 8.92 4.59
N GLN A 273 23.21 9.13 3.93
CA GLN A 273 23.04 8.81 2.51
C GLN A 273 23.43 9.98 1.58
N ARG A 274 23.29 11.22 2.03
CA ARG A 274 23.52 12.46 1.27
C ARG A 274 24.33 13.46 2.12
N PRO A 275 25.64 13.25 2.30
CA PRO A 275 26.46 14.05 3.22
C PRO A 275 26.47 15.56 2.91
N TYR A 276 26.35 15.91 1.62
CA TYR A 276 26.30 17.31 1.17
C TYR A 276 25.08 18.09 1.70
N MET A 277 24.01 17.41 2.12
CA MET A 277 22.82 18.07 2.69
C MET A 277 23.05 18.61 4.09
N LYS A 278 24.11 18.19 4.78
CA LYS A 278 24.41 18.62 6.16
C LYS A 278 24.40 20.14 6.33
N ARG A 279 24.98 20.89 5.38
CA ARG A 279 24.98 22.36 5.42
C ARG A 279 23.56 22.93 5.39
N TYR A 280 22.74 22.47 4.45
CA TYR A 280 21.34 22.88 4.34
C TYR A 280 20.56 22.57 5.62
N ILE A 281 20.72 21.38 6.19
CA ILE A 281 20.00 20.99 7.41
C ILE A 281 20.39 21.87 8.59
N CYS A 282 21.69 22.13 8.78
CA CYS A 282 22.15 23.01 9.87
C CYS A 282 21.61 24.43 9.69
N GLU A 283 21.64 24.98 8.48
CA GLU A 283 21.07 26.30 8.18
C GLU A 283 19.56 26.35 8.37
N LEU A 284 18.84 25.29 7.99
CA LEU A 284 17.40 25.18 8.17
C LEU A 284 17.03 25.21 9.67
N LEU A 285 17.71 24.40 10.49
CA LEU A 285 17.49 24.36 11.94
C LEU A 285 17.77 25.71 12.59
N GLU A 286 18.86 26.35 12.20
CA GLU A 286 19.32 27.62 12.78
C GLU A 286 18.48 28.83 12.34
N LYS A 287 18.25 28.99 11.03
CA LYS A 287 17.62 30.18 10.46
C LYS A 287 16.09 30.11 10.48
N ASN A 288 15.51 28.93 10.24
CA ASN A 288 14.06 28.81 10.07
C ASN A 288 13.36 28.35 11.35
N PHE A 289 14.05 27.58 12.20
CA PHE A 289 13.47 27.02 13.42
C PHE A 289 14.16 27.50 14.71
N HIS A 290 15.22 28.31 14.60
CA HIS A 290 15.97 28.90 15.72
C HIS A 290 16.50 27.86 16.73
N ASP A 291 16.76 26.63 16.29
CA ASP A 291 17.38 25.60 17.11
C ASP A 291 18.91 25.58 16.89
N TYR A 292 19.57 26.53 17.54
CA TYR A 292 21.02 26.66 17.54
C TYR A 292 21.72 25.44 18.17
N GLY A 293 21.06 24.77 19.13
CA GLY A 293 21.57 23.60 19.82
C GLY A 293 21.67 22.41 18.87
N ALA A 294 20.56 22.06 18.22
CA ALA A 294 20.49 21.01 17.21
C ALA A 294 21.41 21.32 16.02
N ALA A 295 21.42 22.56 15.53
CA ALA A 295 22.31 22.96 14.44
C ALA A 295 23.79 22.77 14.81
N LYS A 296 24.20 23.15 16.03
CA LYS A 296 25.56 22.93 16.54
C LYS A 296 25.89 21.45 16.71
N PHE A 297 24.94 20.66 17.22
CA PHE A 297 25.08 19.20 17.33
C PHE A 297 25.34 18.57 15.96
N TRP A 298 24.46 18.79 14.98
CA TRP A 298 24.58 18.20 13.65
C TRP A 298 25.82 18.68 12.89
N ARG A 299 26.27 19.92 13.11
CA ARG A 299 27.51 20.44 12.53
C ARG A 299 28.74 19.66 13.02
N ARG A 300 28.76 19.24 14.29
CA ARG A 300 29.83 18.43 14.89
C ARG A 300 29.78 16.96 14.47
N MET A 301 28.58 16.39 14.36
CA MET A 301 28.39 14.99 13.97
C MET A 301 28.89 14.73 12.54
N GLN A 302 29.50 13.58 12.28
CA GLN A 302 29.88 13.14 10.94
C GLN A 302 29.28 11.78 10.59
N PRO A 303 27.94 11.65 10.48
CA PRO A 303 27.28 10.35 10.33
C PRO A 303 27.78 9.51 9.16
N ALA A 304 28.12 10.16 8.04
CA ALA A 304 28.65 9.49 6.85
C ALA A 304 30.04 8.85 7.04
N GLN A 305 30.80 9.31 8.04
CA GLN A 305 32.12 8.79 8.41
C GLN A 305 32.06 7.88 9.64
N MET A 306 30.91 7.78 10.29
CA MET A 306 30.73 6.94 11.48
C MET A 306 30.51 5.49 11.05
N ASN A 307 31.13 4.56 11.78
CA ASN A 307 30.87 3.15 11.60
C ASN A 307 29.44 2.85 12.10
N ARG A 308 28.57 2.44 11.19
CA ARG A 308 27.15 2.17 11.48
C ARG A 308 26.95 1.01 12.47
N VAL A 309 27.91 0.09 12.53
CA VAL A 309 27.90 -1.09 13.41
C VAL A 309 28.60 -0.79 14.74
N TYR A 310 29.29 0.35 14.84
CA TYR A 310 30.09 0.69 16.01
C TYR A 310 29.84 2.13 16.45
N ILE A 311 28.83 2.30 17.29
CA ILE A 311 28.52 3.56 17.97
C ILE A 311 29.19 3.52 19.34
N LYS A 312 30.32 4.21 19.50
CA LYS A 312 30.91 4.45 20.84
C LYS A 312 29.98 5.36 21.63
N ASN A 313 29.18 4.81 22.52
CA ASN A 313 28.42 5.58 23.50
C ASN A 313 29.08 5.37 24.89
N GLY A 314 29.56 6.45 25.51
CA GLY A 314 30.16 6.41 26.85
C GLY A 314 29.15 6.16 27.96
N ASN A 315 27.85 6.22 27.65
CA ASN A 315 26.73 6.03 28.58
C ASN A 315 25.99 4.71 28.33
N ILE A 316 26.69 3.65 27.89
CA ILE A 316 26.06 2.33 27.73
C ILE A 316 25.80 1.77 29.12
N THR A 317 24.53 1.77 29.52
CA THR A 317 24.05 0.97 30.64
C THR A 317 23.74 -0.42 30.13
N GLN A 318 24.47 -1.44 30.61
CA GLN A 318 24.09 -2.84 30.41
C GLN A 318 22.99 -3.17 31.41
N ILE A 319 21.75 -3.20 30.92
CA ILE A 319 20.58 -3.60 31.68
C ILE A 319 20.02 -4.84 31.01
N ASP A 320 19.64 -5.84 31.81
CA ASP A 320 18.93 -7.00 31.30
C ASP A 320 17.59 -6.53 30.69
N PRO A 321 17.33 -6.77 29.39
CA PRO A 321 16.08 -6.35 28.75
C PRO A 321 14.84 -7.03 29.34
N LEU A 322 14.99 -8.15 30.06
CA LEU A 322 13.90 -8.82 30.76
C LEU A 322 13.68 -8.26 32.17
N ALA A 323 14.59 -7.43 32.69
CA ALA A 323 14.40 -6.81 33.99
C ALA A 323 13.21 -5.83 33.94
N PRO A 324 12.26 -5.94 34.88
CA PRO A 324 11.10 -5.07 34.90
C PRO A 324 11.49 -3.61 35.17
N SER A 325 10.73 -2.70 34.58
CA SER A 325 10.88 -1.25 34.65
C SER A 325 9.53 -0.59 34.88
N ASP A 326 9.50 0.40 35.76
CA ASP A 326 8.30 1.21 36.02
C ASP A 326 7.98 2.20 34.88
N LYS A 327 8.91 2.35 33.92
CA LYS A 327 8.82 3.34 32.84
C LYS A 327 8.28 2.77 31.53
N SER A 328 8.15 1.46 31.41
CA SER A 328 7.83 0.76 30.16
C SER A 328 6.92 -0.45 30.39
N LEU A 329 6.37 -0.98 29.30
CA LEU A 329 5.70 -2.27 29.33
C LEU A 329 6.76 -3.36 29.59
N ASN A 330 6.48 -4.26 30.53
CA ASN A 330 7.40 -5.33 30.92
C ASN A 330 7.02 -6.65 30.25
N PHE A 331 8.01 -7.50 30.03
CA PHE A 331 7.78 -8.89 29.63
C PHE A 331 7.09 -9.66 30.76
N LEU A 332 6.32 -10.68 30.39
CA LEU A 332 5.77 -11.61 31.36
C LEU A 332 6.91 -12.43 31.99
N SER A 333 6.71 -12.88 33.23
CA SER A 333 7.69 -13.69 33.98
C SER A 333 8.10 -14.99 33.27
N ASP A 334 7.26 -15.45 32.33
CA ASP A 334 7.46 -16.70 31.62
C ASP A 334 8.42 -16.54 30.43
N VAL A 335 8.74 -15.31 30.02
CA VAL A 335 9.74 -15.04 28.98
C VAL A 335 11.13 -15.21 29.58
N LYS A 336 11.84 -16.25 29.12
CA LYS A 336 13.13 -16.68 29.67
C LYS A 336 14.31 -16.08 28.92
N GLU A 337 14.14 -15.79 27.63
CA GLU A 337 15.26 -15.35 26.79
C GLU A 337 14.82 -14.50 25.58
N ILE A 338 15.75 -13.66 25.14
CA ILE A 338 15.70 -12.95 23.86
C ILE A 338 16.94 -13.38 23.07
N VAL A 339 16.73 -13.97 21.89
CA VAL A 339 17.78 -14.55 21.07
C VAL A 339 17.93 -13.76 19.77
N PHE A 340 19.14 -13.24 19.53
CA PHE A 340 19.46 -12.58 18.26
C PHE A 340 19.96 -13.61 17.24
N VAL A 341 19.16 -13.84 16.20
CA VAL A 341 19.37 -14.86 15.19
C VAL A 341 20.07 -14.24 13.98
N HIS A 342 21.36 -14.53 13.83
CA HIS A 342 22.21 -13.99 12.77
C HIS A 342 23.08 -15.08 12.13
N ARG A 343 23.09 -16.32 12.64
CA ARG A 343 23.81 -17.47 12.06
C ARG A 343 22.85 -18.54 11.59
N ASN A 344 23.26 -19.29 10.56
CA ASN A 344 22.46 -20.39 10.00
C ASN A 344 22.05 -21.44 11.05
N SER A 345 22.93 -21.76 11.99
CA SER A 345 22.63 -22.72 13.08
C SER A 345 21.56 -22.21 14.03
N GLU A 346 21.53 -20.90 14.31
CA GLU A 346 20.53 -20.27 15.18
C GLU A 346 19.16 -20.29 14.50
N LEU A 347 19.09 -19.98 13.20
CA LEU A 347 17.83 -20.04 12.46
C LEU A 347 17.28 -21.47 12.39
N LYS A 348 18.16 -22.47 12.17
CA LYS A 348 17.79 -23.89 12.26
C LYS A 348 17.29 -24.28 13.65
N HIS A 349 17.85 -23.72 14.70
CA HIS A 349 17.36 -23.97 16.05
C HIS A 349 15.93 -23.42 16.25
N VAL A 350 15.59 -22.26 15.65
CA VAL A 350 14.21 -21.75 15.67
C VAL A 350 13.24 -22.75 15.02
N PHE A 351 13.62 -23.41 13.93
CA PHE A 351 12.82 -24.48 13.31
C PHE A 351 12.52 -25.63 14.28
N GLU A 352 13.57 -26.15 14.92
CA GLU A 352 13.48 -27.28 15.84
C GLU A 352 12.56 -26.96 17.03
N ILE A 353 12.62 -25.72 17.52
CA ILE A 353 11.73 -25.24 18.57
C ILE A 353 10.28 -25.22 18.09
N LEU A 354 10.00 -24.67 16.91
CA LEU A 354 8.65 -24.67 16.35
C LEU A 354 8.11 -26.10 16.19
N ASP A 355 8.91 -27.02 15.66
CA ASP A 355 8.55 -28.43 15.51
C ASP A 355 8.27 -29.12 16.85
N THR A 356 9.07 -28.82 17.87
CA THR A 356 8.90 -29.38 19.21
C THR A 356 7.59 -28.90 19.85
N VAL A 357 7.27 -27.61 19.72
CA VAL A 357 6.02 -27.04 20.25
C VAL A 357 4.82 -27.61 19.50
N ILE A 358 4.88 -27.69 18.17
CA ILE A 358 3.82 -28.31 17.35
C ILE A 358 3.64 -29.79 17.70
N GLY A 359 4.72 -30.53 17.88
CA GLY A 359 4.67 -31.95 18.27
C GLY A 359 4.02 -32.18 19.62
N SER A 360 4.16 -31.22 20.55
CA SER A 360 3.60 -31.30 21.90
C SER A 360 2.16 -30.81 21.99
N ASN A 361 1.82 -29.72 21.30
CA ASN A 361 0.55 -29.01 21.44
C ASN A 361 -0.38 -29.14 20.22
N GLY A 362 0.09 -29.77 19.13
CA GLY A 362 -0.61 -29.85 17.85
C GLY A 362 -0.54 -28.57 17.01
N THR A 363 -0.42 -27.40 17.66
CA THR A 363 -0.36 -26.07 17.04
C THR A 363 0.59 -25.15 17.83
N VAL A 364 0.97 -24.01 17.24
CA VAL A 364 1.79 -22.98 17.90
C VAL A 364 1.33 -21.58 17.51
N GLU A 365 1.19 -20.69 18.49
CA GLU A 365 1.00 -19.26 18.27
C GLU A 365 2.35 -18.53 18.25
N VAL A 366 2.54 -17.70 17.22
CA VAL A 366 3.76 -16.91 17.02
C VAL A 366 3.37 -15.45 16.87
N GLY A 367 3.74 -14.62 17.84
CA GLY A 367 3.70 -13.17 17.72
C GLY A 367 4.74 -12.70 16.70
N MET A 368 4.36 -11.80 15.78
CA MET A 368 5.24 -11.37 14.70
C MET A 368 5.17 -9.86 14.48
N ASP A 369 6.34 -9.27 14.24
CA ASP A 369 6.51 -7.90 13.78
C ASP A 369 7.76 -7.80 12.90
N SER A 370 7.91 -6.75 12.10
CA SER A 370 9.13 -6.54 11.30
C SER A 370 9.61 -5.10 11.37
N GLU A 371 10.91 -4.88 11.20
CA GLU A 371 11.47 -3.54 11.08
C GLU A 371 11.96 -3.28 9.66
N TRP A 372 11.65 -2.08 9.15
CA TRP A 372 12.09 -1.59 7.86
C TRP A 372 12.28 -0.07 7.89
N SER A 373 13.07 0.46 6.97
CA SER A 373 13.29 1.90 6.92
C SER A 373 12.05 2.64 6.40
N ALA A 374 11.48 3.54 7.18
CA ALA A 374 10.39 4.41 6.73
C ALA A 374 10.83 5.49 5.70
N TYR A 375 12.14 5.63 5.48
CA TYR A 375 12.72 6.74 4.74
C TYR A 375 13.20 6.37 3.34
N VAL A 376 13.28 5.07 3.01
CA VAL A 376 13.73 4.60 1.69
C VAL A 376 12.52 4.31 0.79
N GLY A 377 12.56 4.79 -0.45
CA GLY A 377 11.43 4.67 -1.39
C GLY A 377 11.13 3.23 -1.83
N SER A 378 12.12 2.34 -1.75
CA SER A 378 12.03 0.89 -1.94
C SER A 378 12.47 0.20 -0.66
N SER A 379 11.73 0.44 0.43
CA SER A 379 12.04 -0.22 1.70
C SER A 379 11.79 -1.72 1.62
N LYS A 380 12.50 -2.46 2.47
CA LYS A 380 12.38 -3.90 2.67
C LYS A 380 12.60 -4.20 4.16
N ALA A 381 12.04 -5.29 4.63
CA ALA A 381 12.27 -5.74 6.01
C ALA A 381 13.76 -6.09 6.20
N THR A 382 14.33 -5.62 7.30
CA THR A 382 15.71 -5.92 7.71
C THR A 382 15.76 -6.73 8.99
N ILE A 383 14.73 -6.63 9.83
CA ILE A 383 14.57 -7.44 11.04
C ILE A 383 13.19 -8.08 11.02
N LEU A 384 13.12 -9.32 11.49
CA LEU A 384 11.87 -10.01 11.79
C LEU A 384 11.88 -10.45 13.25
N GLN A 385 10.87 -10.04 14.01
CA GLN A 385 10.69 -10.43 15.39
C GLN A 385 9.67 -11.55 15.47
N LEU A 386 9.99 -12.60 16.23
CA LEU A 386 9.11 -13.73 16.50
C LEU A 386 9.01 -13.93 18.01
N ALA A 387 7.81 -13.97 18.56
CA ALA A 387 7.57 -14.20 19.97
C ALA A 387 6.79 -15.51 20.14
N LEU A 388 7.36 -16.42 20.92
CA LEU A 388 6.64 -17.52 21.53
C LEU A 388 6.30 -17.15 22.98
N ASN A 389 5.63 -18.03 23.72
CA ASN A 389 5.23 -17.75 25.10
C ASN A 389 6.42 -17.52 26.04
N ASP A 390 7.53 -18.25 25.84
CA ASP A 390 8.68 -18.23 26.76
C ASP A 390 9.96 -17.63 26.16
N ARG A 391 9.95 -17.19 24.90
CA ARG A 391 11.14 -16.69 24.22
C ARG A 391 10.84 -15.80 23.03
N ILE A 392 11.77 -14.91 22.73
CA ILE A 392 11.67 -13.98 21.61
C ILE A 392 12.90 -14.15 20.72
N PHE A 393 12.69 -14.22 19.42
CA PHE A 393 13.74 -14.26 18.41
C PHE A 393 13.73 -12.95 17.63
N ILE A 394 14.91 -12.37 17.46
CA ILE A 394 15.14 -11.19 16.62
C ILE A 394 16.03 -11.66 15.46
N LEU A 395 15.44 -11.85 14.29
CA LEU A 395 16.11 -12.37 13.10
C LEU A 395 16.69 -11.22 12.29
N ASP A 396 18.00 -11.27 12.04
CA ASP A 396 18.67 -10.39 11.08
C ASP A 396 18.47 -10.93 9.65
N LEU A 397 17.55 -10.30 8.91
CA LEU A 397 17.21 -10.69 7.54
C LEU A 397 18.28 -10.29 6.53
N GLU A 398 19.26 -9.48 6.93
CA GLU A 398 20.38 -9.05 6.08
C GLU A 398 21.68 -9.82 6.40
N SER A 399 21.62 -10.82 7.29
CA SER A 399 22.80 -11.59 7.65
C SER A 399 23.33 -12.41 6.46
N ASN A 400 24.58 -12.13 6.09
CA ASN A 400 25.33 -12.93 5.11
C ASN A 400 25.74 -14.32 5.64
N SER A 401 25.55 -14.57 6.95
CA SER A 401 25.84 -15.87 7.58
C SER A 401 24.65 -16.84 7.54
N ILE A 402 23.53 -16.44 6.93
CA ILE A 402 22.36 -17.27 6.70
C ILE A 402 22.14 -17.37 5.18
N PRO A 403 22.23 -18.57 4.57
CA PRO A 403 21.95 -18.76 3.16
C PRO A 403 20.50 -18.38 2.80
N ALA A 404 20.31 -17.79 1.61
CA ALA A 404 18.98 -17.43 1.12
C ALA A 404 18.00 -18.63 1.07
N GLU A 405 18.50 -19.83 0.74
CA GLU A 405 17.68 -21.05 0.75
C GLU A 405 17.20 -21.44 2.15
N THR A 406 18.01 -21.17 3.19
CA THR A 406 17.59 -21.39 4.58
C THR A 406 16.44 -20.44 4.94
N PHE A 407 16.54 -19.16 4.58
CA PHE A 407 15.44 -18.21 4.77
C PHE A 407 14.19 -18.62 4.01
N LYS A 408 14.33 -19.07 2.76
CA LYS A 408 13.20 -19.57 1.96
C LYS A 408 12.52 -20.75 2.65
N THR A 409 13.29 -21.77 3.06
CA THR A 409 12.77 -22.93 3.79
C THR A 409 12.08 -22.49 5.09
N PHE A 410 12.63 -21.48 5.78
CA PHE A 410 12.10 -20.94 7.02
C PHE A 410 10.75 -20.28 6.81
N PHE A 411 10.65 -19.41 5.81
CA PHE A 411 9.40 -18.77 5.45
C PHE A 411 8.37 -19.76 4.90
N ASP A 412 8.79 -20.75 4.13
CA ASP A 412 7.90 -21.82 3.64
C ASP A 412 7.25 -22.53 4.83
N LYS A 413 8.03 -22.95 5.84
CA LYS A 413 7.47 -23.54 7.07
C LYS A 413 6.59 -22.55 7.84
N LEU A 414 7.13 -21.37 8.17
CA LEU A 414 6.45 -20.40 9.01
C LEU A 414 5.10 -19.98 8.41
N PHE A 415 5.07 -19.69 7.11
CA PHE A 415 3.89 -19.10 6.47
C PHE A 415 2.94 -20.11 5.83
N LEU A 416 3.40 -21.30 5.39
CA LEU A 416 2.51 -22.29 4.77
C LEU A 416 1.99 -23.36 5.74
N ASP A 417 2.62 -23.57 6.90
CA ASP A 417 2.12 -24.55 7.86
C ASP A 417 0.89 -24.01 8.60
N SER A 418 -0.27 -24.64 8.38
CA SER A 418 -1.52 -24.32 9.09
C SER A 418 -1.45 -24.57 10.60
N LYS A 419 -0.49 -25.36 11.10
CA LYS A 419 -0.33 -25.54 12.54
C LYS A 419 0.30 -24.32 13.22
N ILE A 420 0.85 -23.39 12.44
CA ILE A 420 1.47 -22.16 12.94
C ILE A 420 0.51 -20.99 12.74
N PHE A 421 0.04 -20.41 13.85
CA PHE A 421 -0.79 -19.21 13.88
C PHE A 421 0.08 -17.97 14.00
N LYS A 422 0.02 -17.09 13.02
CA LYS A 422 0.86 -15.88 12.94
C LYS A 422 0.07 -14.69 13.44
N LEU A 423 0.41 -14.19 14.62
CA LEU A 423 -0.27 -13.09 15.29
C LEU A 423 0.47 -11.78 15.04
N GLY A 424 -0.15 -10.84 14.34
CA GLY A 424 0.46 -9.54 14.04
C GLY A 424 -0.49 -8.36 14.22
N PHE A 425 0.04 -7.13 14.12
CA PHE A 425 -0.76 -5.91 14.16
C PHE A 425 -0.55 -5.07 12.90
N ARG A 426 -1.59 -4.89 12.08
CA ARG A 426 -1.47 -4.28 10.74
C ARG A 426 -0.48 -5.01 9.82
N PHE A 427 -0.45 -6.33 9.96
CA PHE A 427 0.47 -7.26 9.33
C PHE A 427 0.58 -7.18 7.80
N SER A 428 -0.36 -6.51 7.12
CA SER A 428 -0.27 -6.23 5.69
C SER A 428 0.93 -5.37 5.32
N GLU A 429 1.32 -4.42 6.18
CA GLU A 429 2.50 -3.58 5.92
C GLU A 429 3.78 -4.42 6.04
N ASP A 430 3.90 -5.21 7.11
CA ASP A 430 5.01 -6.16 7.33
C ASP A 430 5.21 -7.12 6.15
N LEU A 431 4.11 -7.74 5.68
CA LEU A 431 4.17 -8.66 4.55
C LEU A 431 4.67 -7.99 3.26
N ILE A 432 4.31 -6.73 3.01
CA ILE A 432 4.83 -6.01 1.83
C ILE A 432 6.35 -5.87 1.92
N GLN A 433 6.86 -5.57 3.11
CA GLN A 433 8.30 -5.34 3.33
C GLN A 433 9.08 -6.65 3.35
N LEU A 434 8.51 -7.72 3.90
CA LEU A 434 9.05 -9.07 3.83
C LEU A 434 9.11 -9.57 2.39
N ARG A 435 8.05 -9.37 1.58
CA ARG A 435 8.05 -9.71 0.14
C ARG A 435 9.07 -8.89 -0.64
N ALA A 436 9.32 -7.65 -0.26
CA ALA A 436 10.37 -6.83 -0.86
C ALA A 436 11.77 -7.39 -0.53
N ALA A 437 11.97 -7.94 0.67
CA ALA A 437 13.22 -8.59 1.07
C ALA A 437 13.41 -9.98 0.45
N PHE A 438 12.33 -10.77 0.32
CA PHE A 438 12.34 -12.17 -0.12
C PHE A 438 11.33 -12.40 -1.24
N ASN A 439 11.52 -11.73 -2.37
CA ASN A 439 10.56 -11.72 -3.48
C ASN A 439 10.33 -13.10 -4.12
N GLN A 440 11.31 -14.01 -4.03
CA GLN A 440 11.25 -15.39 -4.52
C GLN A 440 10.54 -16.36 -3.57
N CYS A 441 10.14 -15.92 -2.37
CA CYS A 441 9.46 -16.79 -1.41
C CYS A 441 7.94 -16.76 -1.62
N SER A 442 7.41 -17.77 -2.30
CA SER A 442 5.97 -17.91 -2.59
C SER A 442 5.10 -17.95 -1.33
N ALA A 443 5.62 -18.47 -0.22
CA ALA A 443 4.93 -18.55 1.07
C ALA A 443 4.47 -17.20 1.60
N LEU A 444 5.20 -16.12 1.31
CA LEU A 444 4.84 -14.77 1.72
C LEU A 444 3.62 -14.22 0.96
N TYR A 445 3.27 -14.78 -0.20
CA TYR A 445 2.15 -14.31 -1.02
C TYR A 445 0.83 -14.97 -0.68
N ARG A 446 0.87 -16.23 -0.23
CA ARG A 446 -0.30 -17.02 0.17
C ARG A 446 -0.10 -17.65 1.55
N PRO A 447 0.11 -16.82 2.59
CA PRO A 447 0.32 -17.34 3.92
C PRO A 447 -0.98 -17.90 4.51
N GLU A 448 -0.87 -19.02 5.22
CA GLU A 448 -1.96 -19.62 5.98
C GLU A 448 -2.03 -19.02 7.40
N ASN A 449 -3.20 -19.03 8.04
CA ASN A 449 -3.38 -18.74 9.47
C ASN A 449 -2.70 -17.45 10.00
N ILE A 450 -2.77 -16.38 9.21
CA ILE A 450 -2.42 -15.02 9.67
C ILE A 450 -3.62 -14.40 10.37
N ILE A 451 -3.38 -13.94 11.60
CA ILE A 451 -4.35 -13.27 12.44
C ILE A 451 -3.85 -11.86 12.74
N CYS A 452 -4.62 -10.86 12.28
CA CYS A 452 -4.41 -9.49 12.68
C CYS A 452 -5.16 -9.22 13.99
N ILE A 453 -4.43 -9.08 15.11
CA ILE A 453 -5.02 -8.87 16.44
C ILE A 453 -5.89 -7.62 16.48
N GLY A 454 -5.47 -6.54 15.81
CA GLY A 454 -6.26 -5.32 15.71
C GLY A 454 -7.61 -5.51 14.99
N ARG A 455 -7.69 -6.48 14.06
CA ARG A 455 -8.93 -6.88 13.41
C ARG A 455 -9.77 -7.73 14.36
N LEU A 456 -9.19 -8.80 14.92
CA LEU A 456 -9.86 -9.70 15.86
C LEU A 456 -10.51 -8.96 17.03
N VAL A 457 -9.77 -8.08 17.71
CA VAL A 457 -10.29 -7.28 18.83
C VAL A 457 -11.46 -6.40 18.41
N SER A 458 -11.44 -5.87 17.20
CA SER A 458 -12.53 -5.04 16.70
C SER A 458 -13.76 -5.84 16.37
N ASP A 459 -13.59 -7.01 15.75
CA ASP A 459 -14.69 -7.88 15.35
C ASP A 459 -15.39 -8.41 16.62
N LEU A 460 -14.60 -8.83 17.63
CA LEU A 460 -15.13 -9.21 18.95
C LEU A 460 -15.87 -8.06 19.64
N ARG A 461 -15.28 -6.87 19.65
CA ARG A 461 -15.92 -5.69 20.23
C ARG A 461 -17.22 -5.33 19.51
N TYR A 462 -17.25 -5.46 18.18
CA TYR A 462 -18.44 -5.18 17.38
C TYR A 462 -19.56 -6.17 17.71
N ALA A 463 -19.27 -7.48 17.69
CA ALA A 463 -20.23 -8.51 18.06
C ALA A 463 -20.78 -8.33 19.49
N ALA A 464 -19.93 -7.97 20.45
CA ALA A 464 -20.36 -7.67 21.81
C ALA A 464 -21.24 -6.40 21.87
N MET A 465 -20.90 -5.37 21.09
CA MET A 465 -21.65 -4.12 21.04
C MET A 465 -23.03 -4.31 20.42
N ASP A 466 -23.16 -5.17 19.39
CA ASP A 466 -24.45 -5.47 18.76
C ASP A 466 -25.46 -6.00 19.77
N ALA A 467 -25.05 -6.94 20.64
CA ALA A 467 -25.90 -7.45 21.70
C ALA A 467 -26.18 -6.39 22.78
N TYR A 468 -25.17 -5.62 23.19
CA TYR A 468 -25.31 -4.61 24.25
C TYR A 468 -26.22 -3.43 23.83
N CYS A 469 -26.16 -3.02 22.57
CA CYS A 469 -27.02 -1.96 22.02
C CYS A 469 -28.50 -2.28 22.14
N LEU A 470 -28.90 -3.56 22.11
CA LEU A 470 -30.31 -3.96 22.31
C LEU A 470 -30.80 -3.61 23.74
N LEU A 471 -29.94 -3.74 24.75
CA LEU A 471 -30.28 -3.32 26.12
C LEU A 471 -30.41 -1.80 26.23
N LEU A 472 -29.52 -1.05 25.55
CA LEU A 472 -29.58 0.41 25.53
C LEU A 472 -30.86 0.89 24.83
N LEU A 473 -31.20 0.32 23.67
CA LEU A 473 -32.43 0.61 22.95
C LEU A 473 -33.66 0.28 23.81
N TYR A 474 -33.68 -0.88 24.47
CA TYR A 474 -34.78 -1.25 25.36
C TYR A 474 -34.93 -0.28 26.54
N SER A 475 -33.82 0.20 27.12
CA SER A 475 -33.82 1.23 28.16
C SER A 475 -34.41 2.56 27.65
N VAL A 476 -34.07 2.97 26.43
CA VAL A 476 -34.66 4.15 25.78
C VAL A 476 -36.17 3.93 25.55
N CYS A 477 -36.58 2.76 25.05
CA CYS A 477 -37.99 2.41 24.88
C CYS A 477 -38.77 2.49 26.21
N LYS A 478 -38.18 2.04 27.34
CA LYS A 478 -38.78 2.21 28.67
C LYS A 478 -39.05 3.68 29.02
N GLN A 479 -38.07 4.54 28.77
CA GLN A 479 -38.21 5.98 29.03
C GLN A 479 -39.30 6.61 28.16
N TRP A 480 -39.38 6.23 26.88
CA TRP A 480 -40.44 6.69 25.98
C TRP A 480 -41.82 6.20 26.39
N ALA A 481 -41.96 4.91 26.72
CA ALA A 481 -43.21 4.35 27.20
C ALA A 481 -43.72 5.11 28.45
N HIS A 482 -42.83 5.38 29.41
CA HIS A 482 -43.15 6.20 30.58
C HIS A 482 -43.61 7.61 30.20
N ARG A 483 -42.92 8.30 29.28
CA ARG A 483 -43.31 9.65 28.83
C ARG A 483 -44.67 9.69 28.13
N LEU A 484 -45.06 8.60 27.48
CA LEU A 484 -46.35 8.45 26.80
C LEU A 484 -47.47 7.95 27.73
N GLY A 485 -47.17 7.69 29.01
CA GLY A 485 -48.15 7.12 29.95
C GLY A 485 -48.50 5.65 29.67
N ILE A 486 -47.61 4.91 29.00
CA ILE A 486 -47.81 3.51 28.61
C ILE A 486 -46.88 2.61 29.45
N SER A 487 -47.41 1.51 29.99
CA SER A 487 -46.61 0.48 30.66
C SER A 487 -45.80 -0.31 29.64
N ILE A 488 -44.47 -0.33 29.79
CA ILE A 488 -43.58 -1.12 28.91
C ILE A 488 -43.86 -2.63 29.03
N ASN A 489 -44.29 -3.10 30.20
CA ASN A 489 -44.61 -4.52 30.41
C ASN A 489 -45.88 -4.92 29.64
N ASP A 490 -46.82 -3.99 29.47
CA ASP A 490 -48.03 -4.20 28.68
C ASP A 490 -47.69 -4.28 27.19
N VAL A 491 -46.70 -3.49 26.73
CA VAL A 491 -46.20 -3.57 25.35
C VAL A 491 -45.49 -4.90 25.10
N VAL A 492 -44.61 -5.31 26.03
CA VAL A 492 -43.84 -6.57 25.90
C VAL A 492 -44.76 -7.79 25.96
N SER A 493 -45.76 -7.81 26.85
CA SER A 493 -46.69 -8.93 26.99
C SER A 493 -47.62 -9.14 25.80
N ARG A 494 -47.78 -8.13 24.93
CA ARG A 494 -48.53 -8.23 23.66
C ARG A 494 -47.67 -8.74 22.50
N GLN A 495 -46.35 -8.86 22.67
CA GLN A 495 -45.48 -9.42 21.63
C GLN A 495 -45.45 -10.94 21.74
N ASP A 496 -45.80 -11.61 20.66
CA ASP A 496 -45.62 -13.04 20.56
C ASP A 496 -44.11 -13.37 20.56
N PRO A 497 -43.65 -14.35 21.36
CA PRO A 497 -42.26 -14.79 21.33
C PRO A 497 -41.88 -15.21 19.92
N ILE A 498 -40.89 -14.54 19.34
CA ILE A 498 -40.38 -14.92 18.02
C ILE A 498 -39.63 -16.24 18.20
N ARG A 499 -40.24 -17.33 17.73
CA ARG A 499 -39.60 -18.64 17.64
C ARG A 499 -38.94 -18.77 16.28
N VAL A 500 -37.64 -18.51 16.23
CA VAL A 500 -36.83 -18.80 15.04
C VAL A 500 -35.92 -19.96 15.38
N SER A 501 -35.97 -21.03 14.59
CA SER A 501 -34.95 -22.08 14.66
C SER A 501 -33.63 -21.50 14.12
N PRO A 502 -32.52 -21.58 14.86
CA PRO A 502 -31.24 -21.12 14.35
C PRO A 502 -30.90 -21.92 13.08
N PRO A 503 -30.53 -21.28 11.96
CA PRO A 503 -30.21 -21.97 10.71
C PRO A 503 -28.96 -22.87 10.81
N LEU A 504 -28.23 -22.83 11.92
CA LEU A 504 -27.03 -23.63 12.18
C LEU A 504 -27.28 -24.88 13.06
N LEU A 505 -28.53 -25.13 13.48
CA LEU A 505 -28.89 -26.27 14.34
C LEU A 505 -30.06 -27.11 13.77
N SER A 506 -30.45 -26.91 12.51
CA SER A 506 -31.30 -27.89 11.83
C SER A 506 -30.46 -29.10 11.46
N GLU A 507 -30.79 -30.27 12.00
CA GLU A 507 -30.14 -31.58 11.79
C GLU A 507 -30.23 -32.12 10.34
N GLU A 508 -30.46 -31.26 9.35
CA GLU A 508 -30.50 -31.60 7.93
C GLU A 508 -29.35 -30.91 7.18
N PHE A 509 -28.10 -31.33 7.45
CA PHE A 509 -26.96 -31.20 6.54
C PHE A 509 -26.00 -32.38 6.68
#